data_AF-A0A929CC95-F1
#
_entry.id   AF-A0A929CC95-F1
#
_cell.length_a   1.000
_cell.length_b   1.000
_cell.length_c   1.000
_cell.angle_alpha   90.00
_cell.angle_beta   90.00
_cell.angle_gamma   90.00
#
_symmetry.space_group_name_H-M   'P 1'
#
loop_
_entity.id
_entity.type
_entity.pdbx_description
1 polymer ?
#
loop_
_entity_poly.entity_id
_entity_poly.type
_entity_poly.pdbx_seq_one_letter_code
_entity_poly.pdbx_strand_id
1 'polypeptide(L)'
;MLGDVLLIQEKHHKAGEAIIKEILKRKKDKFIVAISGESGSGKTELAHVIARGLRKHGIFAKPLHIDNYYKVLPLERKKWRINNGIEDCVGY
;
A
#
# COMPACT_ATOMS: atom_id res chain seq x y z
N MET A 1 7.74 -0.65 3.27
CA MET A 1 8.16 -2.07 3.34
C MET A 1 8.61 -2.35 4.76
N LEU A 2 8.87 -3.62 5.09
CA LEU A 2 9.30 -3.99 6.43
C LEU A 2 10.66 -3.32 6.74
N GLY A 3 10.71 -2.49 7.79
CA GLY A 3 11.93 -1.77 8.21
C GLY A 3 12.10 -0.35 7.64
N ASP A 4 11.22 0.10 6.73
CA ASP A 4 11.34 1.44 6.15
C ASP A 4 10.90 2.54 7.14
N VAL A 5 11.60 3.68 7.09
CA VAL A 5 11.16 4.92 7.74
C VAL A 5 10.18 5.64 6.82
N LEU A 6 8.97 5.93 7.32
CA LEU A 6 7.95 6.64 6.54
C LEU A 6 8.11 8.16 6.64
N LEU A 7 8.24 8.83 5.50
CA LEU A 7 8.36 10.29 5.43
C LEU A 7 6.97 10.92 5.25
N ILE A 8 6.22 10.96 6.34
CA ILE A 8 4.87 11.51 6.34
C ILE A 8 4.93 13.05 6.26
N GLN A 9 4.15 13.62 5.35
CA GLN A 9 4.09 15.04 5.05
C GLN A 9 2.64 15.50 5.03
N GLU A 10 2.42 16.82 5.05
CA GLU A 10 1.08 17.41 5.07
C GLU A 10 0.20 16.97 3.88
N LYS A 11 0.80 16.79 2.70
CA LYS A 11 0.08 16.26 1.52
C LYS A 11 -0.52 14.87 1.77
N HIS A 12 0.16 14.02 2.54
CA HIS A 12 -0.33 12.68 2.89
C HIS A 12 -1.51 12.77 3.87
N HIS A 13 -1.47 13.73 4.81
CA HIS A 13 -2.58 14.00 5.73
C HIS A 13 -3.83 14.47 4.99
N LYS A 14 -3.70 15.50 4.15
CA LYS A 14 -4.82 16.04 3.36
C LYS A 14 -5.46 14.99 2.45
N ALA A 15 -4.64 14.24 1.71
CA ALA A 15 -5.13 13.16 0.86
C ALA A 15 -5.78 12.03 1.69
N GLY A 16 -5.16 11.64 2.80
CA GLY A 16 -5.68 10.62 3.71
C GLY A 16 -7.04 10.98 4.29
N GLU A 17 -7.24 12.22 4.72
CA GLU A 17 -8.53 12.70 5.24
C GLU A 17 -9.65 12.65 4.20
N ALA A 18 -9.36 13.07 2.96
CA ALA A 18 -10.33 12.97 1.86
C ALA A 18 -10.73 11.52 1.60
N ILE A 19 -9.76 10.60 1.59
CA ILE A 19 -10.02 9.17 1.38
C ILE A 19 -10.79 8.55 2.56
N ILE A 20 -10.46 8.91 3.81
CA ILE A 20 -11.18 8.44 5.00
C ILE A 20 -12.65 8.81 4.92
N LYS A 21 -12.98 10.05 4.51
CA LYS A 21 -14.37 10.48 4.32
C LYS A 21 -15.11 9.60 3.34
N GLU A 22 -14.48 9.21 2.23
CA GLU A 22 -15.08 8.31 1.24
C GLU A 22 -15.20 6.87 1.75
N ILE A 23 -14.22 6.37 2.50
CA ILE A 23 -14.29 5.04 3.15
C ILE A 23 -15.47 4.99 4.10
N LEU A 24 -15.66 6.00 4.96
CA LEU A 24 -16.74 6.01 5.95
C LEU A 24 -18.13 5.97 5.32
N LYS A 25 -18.31 6.59 4.14
CA LYS A 25 -19.58 6.56 3.39
C LYS A 25 -19.89 5.19 2.77
N ARG A 26 -18.85 4.42 2.40
CA ARG A 26 -18.99 3.20 1.57
C ARG A 26 -18.65 1.90 2.31
N LYS A 27 -18.16 1.99 3.55
CA LYS A 27 -17.65 0.84 4.30
C LYS A 27 -18.71 -0.24 4.46
N LYS A 28 -18.26 -1.48 4.41
CA LYS A 28 -19.00 -2.71 4.74
C LYS A 28 -18.22 -3.46 5.83
N ASP A 29 -18.79 -4.53 6.39
CA ASP A 29 -18.14 -5.33 7.44
C ASP A 29 -16.75 -5.83 7.02
N LYS A 30 -16.63 -6.29 5.77
CA LYS A 30 -15.35 -6.62 5.13
C LYS A 30 -15.12 -5.65 3.99
N PHE A 31 -14.17 -4.74 4.17
CA PHE A 31 -13.88 -3.67 3.21
C PHE A 31 -12.39 -3.59 2.95
N ILE A 32 -12.00 -3.68 1.67
CA ILE A 32 -10.61 -3.62 1.22
C ILE A 32 -10.43 -2.37 0.38
N VAL A 33 -9.37 -1.62 0.67
CA VAL A 33 -8.97 -0.44 -0.11
C VAL A 33 -7.62 -0.73 -0.74
N ALA A 34 -7.56 -0.73 -2.06
CA ALA A 34 -6.32 -0.85 -2.81
C ALA A 34 -5.76 0.56 -3.08
N ILE A 35 -4.46 0.75 -2.80
CA ILE A 35 -3.75 2.01 -3.08
C ILE A 35 -2.75 1.73 -4.20
N SER A 36 -2.99 2.34 -5.36
CA SER A 36 -2.14 2.24 -6.55
C SER A 36 -1.48 3.58 -6.88
N GLY A 37 -0.49 3.55 -7.77
CA GLY A 37 0.29 4.71 -8.19
C GLY A 37 1.75 4.35 -8.49
N GLU A 38 2.45 5.26 -9.15
CA GLU A 38 3.85 5.09 -9.54
C GLU A 38 4.79 4.91 -8.34
N SER A 39 5.95 4.31 -8.56
CA SER A 39 6.99 4.19 -7.52
C SER A 39 7.39 5.58 -7.02
N GLY A 40 7.54 5.74 -5.70
CA GLY A 40 7.87 7.04 -5.10
C GLY A 40 6.70 8.02 -4.90
N SER A 41 5.48 7.68 -5.31
CA SER A 41 4.32 8.59 -5.19
C SER A 41 3.77 8.79 -3.77
N GLY A 42 4.33 8.12 -2.75
CA GLY A 42 3.88 8.22 -1.36
C GLY A 42 2.77 7.24 -0.95
N LYS A 43 2.59 6.14 -1.68
CA LYS A 43 1.55 5.12 -1.40
C LYS A 43 1.65 4.53 0.01
N THR A 44 2.88 4.27 0.46
CA THR A 44 3.16 3.64 1.75
C THR A 44 2.77 4.57 2.89
N GLU A 45 3.16 5.84 2.78
CA GLU A 45 2.82 6.92 3.70
C GLU A 45 1.30 7.13 3.75
N LEU A 46 0.66 7.17 2.58
CA LEU A 46 -0.78 7.35 2.47
C LEU A 46 -1.54 6.19 3.13
N ALA A 47 -1.14 4.95 2.88
CA ALA A 47 -1.71 3.76 3.52
C ALA A 47 -1.62 3.83 5.06
N HIS A 48 -0.46 4.26 5.58
CA HIS A 48 -0.25 4.43 7.00
C HIS A 48 -1.15 5.53 7.59
N VAL A 49 -1.22 6.70 6.95
CA VAL A 49 -2.06 7.82 7.40
C VAL A 49 -3.53 7.42 7.43
N ILE A 50 -4.04 6.75 6.39
CA ILE A 50 -5.42 6.29 6.33
C ILE A 50 -5.71 5.31 7.48
N ALA A 51 -4.88 4.29 7.65
CA ALA A 51 -5.09 3.28 8.68
C ALA A 51 -5.03 3.87 10.11
N ARG A 52 -4.14 4.82 10.35
CA ARG A 52 -4.06 5.53 11.63
C ARG A 52 -5.25 6.46 11.84
N GLY A 53 -5.68 7.18 10.80
CA GLY A 53 -6.82 8.09 10.85
C GLY A 53 -8.14 7.39 11.11
N LEU A 54 -8.36 6.21 10.52
CA LEU A 54 -9.54 5.38 10.75
C LEU A 54 -9.73 4.96 12.23
N ARG A 55 -8.65 4.89 13.02
CA ARG A 55 -8.75 4.61 14.47
C ARG A 55 -9.57 5.65 15.22
N LYS A 56 -9.57 6.92 14.77
CA LYS A 56 -10.40 7.99 15.36
C LYS A 56 -11.90 7.71 15.22
N HIS A 57 -12.27 6.82 14.30
CA HIS A 57 -13.64 6.39 14.06
C HIS A 57 -13.92 4.97 14.59
N GLY A 58 -13.05 4.45 15.48
CA GLY A 58 -13.19 3.11 16.04
C GLY A 58 -12.89 1.98 15.05
N ILE A 59 -12.30 2.28 13.89
CA ILE A 59 -12.03 1.30 12.83
C ILE A 59 -10.54 0.95 12.83
N PHE A 60 -10.24 -0.34 12.98
CA PHE A 60 -8.89 -0.87 12.88
C PHE A 60 -8.65 -1.44 11.49
N ALA A 61 -7.93 -0.68 10.66
CA ALA A 61 -7.45 -1.17 9.36
C ALA A 61 -6.04 -1.77 9.50
N LYS A 62 -5.79 -2.88 8.82
CA LYS A 62 -4.46 -3.50 8.69
C LYS A 62 -3.86 -3.12 7.34
N PRO A 63 -2.83 -2.24 7.29
CA PRO A 63 -2.07 -2.03 6.07
C PRO A 63 -1.37 -3.31 5.63
N LEU A 64 -1.47 -3.64 4.35
CA LEU A 64 -0.75 -4.74 3.72
C LEU A 64 0.10 -4.16 2.58
N HIS A 65 1.41 -4.36 2.66
CA HIS A 65 2.33 -3.99 1.59
C HIS A 65 2.70 -5.26 0.83
N ILE A 66 2.28 -5.35 -0.43
CA ILE A 66 2.50 -6.54 -1.28
C ILE A 66 3.99 -6.87 -1.40
N ASP A 67 4.85 -5.84 -1.38
CA ASP A 67 6.30 -6.00 -1.43
C ASP A 67 6.90 -6.84 -0.30
N ASN A 68 6.20 -6.96 0.84
CA ASN A 68 6.64 -7.74 1.99
C ASN A 68 6.41 -9.25 1.81
N TYR A 69 5.68 -9.68 0.78
CA TYR A 69 5.28 -11.08 0.59
C TYR A 69 6.03 -11.78 -0.55
N TYR A 70 7.02 -11.12 -1.14
CA TYR A 70 7.92 -11.77 -2.09
C TYR A 70 8.86 -12.73 -1.36
N LYS A 71 9.06 -13.93 -1.93
CA LYS A 71 10.07 -14.90 -1.48
C LYS A 71 11.50 -14.48 -1.83
N VAL A 72 11.65 -13.61 -2.83
CA VAL A 72 12.92 -13.19 -3.41
C VAL A 72 13.24 -11.75 -3.02
N LEU A 73 14.49 -11.50 -2.64
CA LEU A 73 14.96 -10.18 -2.22
C LEU A 73 14.81 -9.16 -3.36
N PRO A 74 14.48 -7.88 -3.06
CA PRO A 74 14.20 -6.86 -4.08
C PRO A 74 15.22 -6.77 -5.22
N LEU A 75 16.51 -6.80 -4.90
CA LEU A 75 17.60 -6.69 -5.87
C LEU A 75 17.72 -7.93 -6.78
N GLU A 76 17.26 -9.09 -6.32
CA GLU A 76 17.35 -10.36 -7.03
C GLU A 76 16.10 -10.64 -7.89
N ARG A 77 14.97 -9.95 -7.63
CA ARG A 77 13.67 -10.22 -8.27
C ARG A 77 13.73 -10.19 -9.79
N LYS A 78 14.43 -9.23 -10.39
CA LYS A 78 14.53 -9.15 -11.87
C LYS A 78 15.24 -10.37 -12.45
N LYS A 79 16.42 -10.69 -11.92
CA LYS A 79 17.21 -11.85 -12.37
C LYS A 79 16.45 -13.16 -12.13
N TRP A 80 15.82 -13.30 -10.96
CA TRP A 80 15.01 -14.47 -10.65
C TRP A 80 13.87 -14.65 -11.64
N ARG A 81 13.12 -13.58 -11.96
CA ARG A 81 12.04 -13.66 -12.96
C ARG A 81 12.57 -14.10 -14.33
N ILE A 82 13.63 -13.47 -14.84
CA ILE A 82 14.25 -13.82 -16.13
C ILE A 82 14.62 -15.32 -16.18
N ASN A 83 15.10 -15.88 -15.07
CA ASN A 83 15.51 -17.27 -15.00
C ASN A 83 14.35 -18.26 -14.75
N ASN A 84 13.14 -17.79 -14.43
CA ASN A 84 12.01 -18.62 -13.99
C ASN A 84 10.73 -18.31 -14.78
N GLY A 85 10.83 -18.11 -16.10
CA GLY A 85 9.66 -17.94 -16.98
C GLY A 85 9.08 -16.53 -16.92
N ILE A 86 9.91 -15.51 -17.19
CA ILE A 86 9.39 -14.13 -17.26
C ILE A 86 8.46 -13.95 -18.44
N GLU A 87 8.66 -14.74 -19.50
CA GLU A 87 7.83 -14.90 -20.68
C GLU A 87 6.44 -15.49 -20.36
N ASP A 88 6.30 -16.22 -19.25
CA ASP A 88 5.02 -16.80 -18.81
C ASP A 88 4.23 -15.84 -17.89
N CYS A 89 4.78 -14.65 -17.61
CA CYS A 89 4.13 -13.64 -16.77
C CYS A 89 3.30 -12.67 -17.62
N VAL A 90 2.13 -12.27 -17.09
CA VAL A 90 1.26 -11.28 -17.74
C VAL A 90 1.92 -9.90 -17.75
N GLY A 91 1.96 -9.25 -18.92
CA GLY A 91 2.42 -7.86 -19.07
C GLY A 91 3.89 -7.70 -19.50
N TYR A 92 4.43 -8.69 -20.23
CA TYR A 92 5.70 -8.54 -20.97
C TYR A 92 5.54 -7.66 -22.21
#